data_AF-A0A1Y2QHL0-F1
#
_entry.id   AF-A0A1Y2QHL0-F1
#
_cell.length_a   1.000
_cell.length_b   1.000
_cell.length_c   1.000
_cell.angle_alpha   90.00
_cell.angle_beta   90.00
_cell.angle_gamma   90.00
#
_symmetry.space_group_name_H-M   'P 1'
#
loop_
_entity.id
_entity.type
_entity.pdbx_description
1 polymer ?
#
loop_
_entity_poly.entity_id
_entity_poly.type
_entity_poly.pdbx_seq_one_letter_code
_entity_poly.pdbx_strand_id
1 'polypeptide(L)'
;MATDLDTVRVMRALFNDMPRAPHGLDGAELMAWIQQAMVDYEGGDLAYAVDHITRSSMLDIILHMRETGALRADDAFEQVVQEISTPEGRKAFMDRCILAQYSVNATDRLLRRARSPWEEPEPLFRTPPEAIDRLVRGLPAGAGPLTAEFAARDDVRRIGVMAQGDLSVHEFDWGFVTESAGAWNFYVAEVWRAGTVGYFERFLDAWKSAFGAVPIDTEPVPKPPAWLSVEDGIASFSCIRLVRESGHDSPTERQWVGEVFVARLLPLMAARALTENYVFPLHWHAE
;
A
#
# COMPACT_ATOMS: atom_id res chain seq x y z
N MET A 1 1.88 11.30 27.49
CA MET A 1 2.24 9.89 27.25
C MET A 1 1.17 9.08 27.93
N ALA A 2 0.57 8.11 27.25
CA ALA A 2 -0.43 7.25 27.89
C ALA A 2 0.30 6.43 28.95
N THR A 3 -0.32 6.30 30.12
CA THR A 3 0.28 5.53 31.22
C THR A 3 -0.12 4.06 31.12
N ASP A 4 0.65 3.17 31.74
CA ASP A 4 0.26 1.75 31.87
C ASP A 4 -1.13 1.61 32.51
N LEU A 5 -1.49 2.54 33.40
CA LEU A 5 -2.82 2.62 34.00
C LEU A 5 -3.89 2.93 32.95
N ASP A 6 -3.64 3.86 32.04
CA ASP A 6 -4.56 4.19 30.94
C ASP A 6 -4.80 2.97 30.03
N THR A 7 -3.73 2.24 29.69
CA THR A 7 -3.81 1.00 28.90
C THR A 7 -4.67 -0.05 29.61
N VAL A 8 -4.45 -0.29 30.90
CA VAL A 8 -5.26 -1.25 31.68
C VAL A 8 -6.73 -0.82 31.75
N ARG A 9 -7.01 0.47 31.88
CA ARG A 9 -8.38 0.99 31.95
C ARG A 9 -9.13 0.81 30.63
N VAL A 10 -8.50 1.13 29.51
CA VAL A 10 -9.08 0.95 28.17
C VAL A 10 -9.25 -0.53 27.85
N MET A 11 -8.26 -1.38 28.15
CA MET A 11 -8.40 -2.83 27.99
C MET A 11 -9.55 -3.40 28.82
N ARG A 12 -9.71 -2.95 30.07
CA ARG A 12 -10.82 -3.41 30.91
C ARG A 12 -12.17 -3.00 30.34
N ALA A 13 -12.30 -1.79 29.79
CA ALA A 13 -13.52 -1.32 29.17
C ALA A 13 -13.84 -2.10 27.88
N LEU A 14 -12.85 -2.29 27.01
CA LEU A 14 -13.03 -2.95 25.71
C LEU A 14 -13.25 -4.45 25.82
N PHE A 15 -12.67 -5.12 26.81
CA PHE A 15 -12.68 -6.57 26.96
C PHE A 15 -13.37 -7.03 28.26
N ASN A 16 -14.36 -6.28 28.75
CA ASN A 16 -15.12 -6.64 29.95
C ASN A 16 -16.08 -7.83 29.72
N ASP A 17 -16.60 -7.96 28.51
CA ASP A 17 -17.66 -8.89 28.10
C ASP A 17 -17.14 -10.04 27.22
N MET A 18 -15.83 -10.09 26.96
CA MET A 18 -15.20 -11.23 26.31
C MET A 18 -14.72 -12.28 27.31
N PRO A 19 -14.72 -13.57 26.94
CA PRO A 19 -14.15 -14.63 27.76
C PRO A 19 -12.70 -14.28 28.12
N ARG A 20 -12.31 -14.53 29.38
CA ARG A 20 -10.93 -14.38 29.85
C ARG A 20 -10.32 -15.72 30.18
N ALA A 21 -9.08 -15.90 29.75
CA ALA A 21 -8.33 -17.11 30.08
C ALA A 21 -8.17 -17.22 31.61
N PRO A 22 -8.43 -18.40 32.19
CA PRO A 22 -8.07 -18.71 33.57
C PRO A 22 -6.60 -18.38 33.85
N HIS A 23 -6.32 -17.95 35.08
CA HIS A 23 -4.94 -17.69 35.49
C HIS A 23 -4.17 -19.01 35.67
N GLY A 24 -2.90 -19.03 35.26
CA GLY A 24 -1.99 -20.15 35.49
C GLY A 24 -1.98 -21.23 34.41
N LEU A 25 -2.64 -21.01 33.27
CA LEU A 25 -2.52 -21.89 32.11
C LEU A 25 -1.11 -21.83 31.52
N ASP A 26 -0.59 -22.99 31.12
CA ASP A 26 0.61 -23.04 30.30
C ASP A 26 0.32 -22.62 28.84
N GLY A 27 1.36 -22.52 28.01
CA GLY A 27 1.22 -22.04 26.63
C GLY A 27 0.32 -22.93 25.75
N ALA A 28 0.28 -24.24 26.00
CA ALA A 28 -0.55 -25.17 25.24
C ALA A 28 -2.01 -25.12 25.71
N GLU A 29 -2.21 -25.05 27.03
CA GLU A 29 -3.52 -24.91 27.67
C GLU A 29 -4.18 -23.58 27.31
N LEU A 30 -3.41 -22.49 27.25
CA LEU A 30 -3.90 -21.19 26.80
C LEU A 30 -4.38 -21.24 25.35
N MET A 31 -3.62 -21.86 24.45
CA MET A 31 -4.01 -21.99 23.04
C MET A 31 -5.26 -22.85 22.86
N ALA A 32 -5.35 -23.96 23.60
CA ALA A 32 -6.55 -24.80 23.60
C ALA A 32 -7.77 -24.04 24.13
N TRP A 33 -7.59 -23.25 25.18
CA TRP A 33 -8.66 -22.40 25.72
C TRP A 33 -9.09 -21.31 24.73
N ILE A 34 -8.16 -20.66 24.02
CA ILE A 34 -8.47 -19.66 22.98
C ILE A 34 -9.28 -20.32 21.86
N GLN A 35 -8.87 -21.49 21.38
CA GLN A 35 -9.59 -22.23 20.34
C GLN A 35 -11.02 -22.57 20.78
N GLN A 36 -11.20 -23.03 22.02
CA GLN A 36 -12.52 -23.30 22.55
C GLN A 36 -13.37 -22.03 22.67
N ALA A 37 -12.77 -20.93 23.14
CA ALA A 37 -13.46 -19.64 23.26
C ALA A 37 -13.89 -19.05 21.90
N MET A 38 -13.15 -19.31 20.83
CA MET A 38 -13.53 -18.96 19.46
C MET A 38 -14.78 -19.72 19.01
N VAL A 39 -14.80 -21.03 19.26
CA VAL A 39 -15.91 -21.93 18.89
C VAL A 39 -17.19 -21.58 19.66
N ASP A 40 -17.05 -21.27 20.95
CA ASP A 40 -18.18 -20.96 21.84
C ASP A 40 -18.68 -19.50 21.70
N TYR A 41 -18.01 -18.69 20.88
CA TYR A 41 -18.39 -17.29 20.66
C TYR A 41 -19.66 -17.17 19.82
N GLU A 42 -20.52 -16.21 20.16
CA GLU A 42 -21.72 -15.93 19.37
C GLU A 42 -21.32 -15.43 17.97
N GLY A 43 -21.71 -16.18 16.93
CA GLY A 43 -21.27 -15.93 15.54
C GLY A 43 -20.03 -16.70 15.10
N GLY A 44 -19.44 -17.50 15.99
CA GLY A 44 -18.33 -18.42 15.72
C GLY A 44 -16.96 -17.75 15.56
N ASP A 45 -15.98 -18.55 15.14
CA ASP A 45 -14.56 -18.19 15.06
C ASP A 45 -14.26 -16.86 14.35
N LEU A 46 -14.94 -16.61 13.22
CA LEU A 46 -14.75 -15.39 12.44
C LEU A 46 -15.26 -14.16 13.18
N ALA A 47 -16.42 -14.26 13.85
CA ALA A 47 -16.98 -13.17 14.63
C ALA A 47 -16.08 -12.84 15.84
N TYR A 48 -15.55 -13.87 16.51
CA TYR A 48 -14.57 -13.70 17.59
C TYR A 48 -13.32 -12.98 17.09
N ALA A 49 -12.72 -13.44 15.98
CA ALA A 49 -11.50 -12.85 15.44
C ALA A 49 -11.70 -11.39 15.02
N VAL A 50 -12.79 -11.10 14.30
CA VAL A 50 -13.12 -9.73 13.86
C VAL A 50 -13.34 -8.81 15.05
N ASP A 51 -14.10 -9.23 16.07
CA ASP A 51 -14.35 -8.42 17.25
C ASP A 51 -13.08 -8.19 18.07
N HIS A 52 -12.24 -9.22 18.22
CA HIS A 52 -10.96 -9.10 18.91
C HIS A 52 -9.99 -8.13 18.20
N ILE A 53 -9.88 -8.22 16.86
CA ILE A 53 -9.07 -7.30 16.06
C ILE A 53 -9.62 -5.88 16.18
N THR A 54 -10.93 -5.72 16.02
CA THR A 54 -11.60 -4.41 16.08
C THR A 54 -11.37 -3.72 17.42
N ARG A 55 -11.54 -4.44 18.54
CA ARG A 55 -11.29 -3.91 19.89
C ARG A 55 -9.81 -3.60 20.12
N SER A 56 -8.90 -4.40 19.58
CA SER A 56 -7.46 -4.13 19.65
C SER A 56 -7.10 -2.85 18.90
N SER A 57 -7.68 -2.64 17.71
CA SER A 57 -7.51 -1.39 16.96
C SER A 57 -8.11 -0.18 17.70
N MET A 58 -9.25 -0.34 18.38
CA MET A 58 -9.80 0.73 19.23
C MET A 58 -8.84 1.12 20.36
N LEU A 59 -8.21 0.14 21.02
CA LEU A 59 -7.20 0.40 22.05
C LEU A 59 -6.07 1.28 21.51
N ASP A 60 -5.49 0.90 20.37
CA ASP A 60 -4.39 1.65 19.75
C ASP A 60 -4.80 3.08 19.38
N ILE A 61 -5.99 3.25 18.79
CA ILE A 61 -6.53 4.57 18.43
C ILE A 61 -6.71 5.44 19.68
N ILE A 62 -7.31 4.91 20.74
CA ILE A 62 -7.58 5.66 21.97
C ILE A 62 -6.28 6.07 22.67
N LEU A 63 -5.31 5.16 22.76
CA LEU A 63 -4.00 5.45 23.33
C LEU A 63 -3.25 6.51 22.50
N HIS A 64 -3.30 6.41 21.17
CA HIS A 64 -2.73 7.43 20.31
C HIS A 64 -3.40 8.80 20.52
N MET A 65 -4.74 8.85 20.54
CA MET A 65 -5.49 10.08 20.82
C MET A 65 -5.22 10.66 22.22
N ARG A 66 -4.92 9.80 23.20
CA ARG A 66 -4.51 10.20 24.57
C ARG A 66 -3.13 10.85 24.57
N GLU A 67 -2.23 10.39 23.72
CA GLU A 67 -0.86 10.90 23.64
C GLU A 67 -0.73 12.19 22.84
N THR A 68 -1.33 12.23 21.66
CA THR A 68 -1.06 13.24 20.64
C THR A 68 -2.30 14.04 20.23
N GLY A 69 -3.49 13.64 20.68
CA GLY A 69 -4.75 14.10 20.10
C GLY A 69 -5.80 14.60 21.10
N ALA A 70 -7.06 14.38 20.73
CA ALA A 70 -8.23 14.98 21.37
C ALA A 70 -8.55 14.46 22.79
N LEU A 71 -7.87 13.40 23.28
CA LEU A 71 -8.14 12.79 24.59
C LEU A 71 -7.06 13.11 25.65
N ARG A 72 -6.29 14.19 25.44
CA ARG A 72 -5.30 14.66 26.42
C ARG A 72 -5.93 15.10 27.74
N ALA A 73 -7.15 15.62 27.70
CA ALA A 73 -7.89 16.01 28.89
C ALA A 73 -8.49 14.75 29.57
N ASP A 74 -8.37 14.66 30.89
CA ASP A 74 -8.76 13.48 31.67
C ASP A 74 -10.27 13.21 31.64
N ASP A 75 -11.07 14.27 31.59
CA ASP A 75 -12.53 14.21 31.47
C ASP A 75 -12.98 13.63 30.12
N ALA A 76 -12.37 14.10 29.02
CA ALA A 76 -12.63 13.58 27.68
C ALA A 76 -12.20 12.11 27.55
N PHE A 77 -11.06 11.75 28.13
CA PHE A 77 -10.60 10.36 28.17
C PHE A 77 -11.54 9.47 29.00
N GLU A 78 -11.97 9.93 30.17
CA GLU A 78 -12.92 9.20 31.03
C GLU A 78 -14.23 8.91 30.30
N GLN A 79 -14.76 9.90 29.60
CA GLN A 79 -16.01 9.78 28.86
C GLN A 79 -15.90 8.69 27.78
N VAL A 80 -14.79 8.64 27.06
CA VAL A 80 -14.55 7.58 26.05
C VAL A 80 -14.40 6.21 26.72
N VAL A 81 -13.70 6.09 27.84
CA VAL A 81 -13.57 4.82 28.58
C VAL A 81 -14.93 4.30 29.05
N GLN A 82 -15.79 5.19 29.55
CA GLN A 82 -17.15 4.82 29.96
C GLN A 82 -18.01 4.41 28.76
N GLU A 83 -17.90 5.12 27.64
CA GLU A 83 -18.64 4.81 26.42
C GLU A 83 -18.26 3.43 25.85
N ILE A 84 -16.97 3.15 25.66
CA ILE A 84 -16.51 1.89 25.05
C ILE A 84 -16.69 0.66 25.97
N SER A 85 -17.17 0.87 27.20
CA SER A 85 -17.52 -0.22 28.12
C SER A 85 -18.81 -0.95 27.70
N THR A 86 -19.55 -0.43 26.73
CA THR A 86 -20.77 -1.06 26.19
C THR A 86 -20.62 -1.40 24.70
N PRO A 87 -21.31 -2.45 24.20
CA PRO A 87 -21.32 -2.77 22.77
C PRO A 87 -21.75 -1.60 21.89
N GLU A 88 -22.81 -0.88 22.27
CA GLU A 88 -23.34 0.26 21.53
C GLU A 88 -22.36 1.43 21.51
N GLY A 89 -21.69 1.69 22.63
CA GLY A 89 -20.70 2.76 22.72
C GLY A 89 -19.43 2.47 21.92
N ARG A 90 -18.97 1.21 21.88
CA ARG A 90 -17.88 0.78 20.98
C ARG A 90 -18.23 1.04 19.51
N LYS A 91 -19.45 0.71 19.09
CA LYS A 91 -19.94 1.00 17.74
C LYS A 91 -19.96 2.50 17.46
N ALA A 92 -20.55 3.29 18.35
CA ALA A 92 -20.63 4.74 18.19
C ALA A 92 -19.24 5.41 18.14
N PHE A 93 -18.29 4.92 18.93
CA PHE A 93 -16.90 5.36 18.89
C PHE A 93 -16.25 5.09 17.53
N MET A 94 -16.42 3.88 16.98
CA MET A 94 -15.89 3.54 15.66
C MET A 94 -16.54 4.35 14.54
N ASP A 95 -17.86 4.52 14.58
CA ASP A 95 -18.58 5.35 13.61
C ASP A 95 -18.02 6.78 13.59
N ARG A 96 -17.69 7.34 14.76
CA ARG A 96 -17.02 8.66 14.84
C ARG A 96 -15.61 8.64 14.29
N CYS A 97 -14.82 7.60 14.54
CA CYS A 97 -13.46 7.48 13.96
C CYS A 97 -13.53 7.43 12.43
N ILE A 98 -14.47 6.65 11.88
CA ILE A 98 -14.72 6.54 10.45
C ILE A 98 -15.18 7.88 9.87
N LEU A 99 -16.14 8.55 10.51
CA LEU A 99 -16.61 9.88 10.10
C LEU A 99 -15.50 10.94 10.19
N ALA A 100 -14.65 10.88 11.21
CA ALA A 100 -13.50 11.76 11.35
C ALA A 100 -12.52 11.55 10.19
N GLN A 101 -12.24 10.31 9.81
CA GLN A 101 -11.44 9.99 8.62
C GLN A 101 -12.08 10.56 7.34
N TYR A 102 -13.40 10.41 7.15
CA TYR A 102 -14.12 11.03 6.03
C TYR A 102 -14.09 12.56 6.04
N SER A 103 -14.10 13.18 7.22
CA SER A 103 -14.05 14.63 7.41
C SER A 103 -12.65 15.20 7.18
N VAL A 104 -11.60 14.50 7.61
CA VAL A 104 -10.21 14.80 7.25
C VAL A 104 -10.08 14.70 5.74
N ASN A 105 -10.58 13.63 5.12
CA ASN A 105 -10.63 13.51 3.66
C ASN A 105 -11.48 14.60 3.00
N ALA A 106 -12.52 15.15 3.65
CA ALA A 106 -13.31 16.26 3.13
C ALA A 106 -12.56 17.61 3.23
N THR A 107 -11.89 17.89 4.35
CA THR A 107 -11.01 19.04 4.51
C THR A 107 -9.82 18.96 3.56
N ASP A 108 -9.23 17.78 3.40
CA ASP A 108 -8.16 17.52 2.43
C ASP A 108 -8.67 17.75 1.00
N ARG A 109 -9.89 17.30 0.67
CA ARG A 109 -10.55 17.61 -0.62
C ARG A 109 -10.80 19.12 -0.82
N LEU A 110 -11.16 19.85 0.24
CA LEU A 110 -11.36 21.31 0.18
C LEU A 110 -10.03 22.06 0.05
N LEU A 111 -9.00 21.66 0.78
CA LEU A 111 -7.64 22.18 0.67
C LEU A 111 -7.04 21.85 -0.72
N ARG A 112 -7.32 20.67 -1.26
CA ARG A 112 -6.96 20.26 -2.63
C ARG A 112 -7.64 21.13 -3.69
N ARG A 113 -8.90 21.53 -3.49
CA ARG A 113 -9.59 22.50 -4.38
C ARG A 113 -9.03 23.93 -4.28
N ALA A 114 -8.45 24.29 -3.14
CA ALA A 114 -7.91 25.62 -2.90
C ALA A 114 -6.44 25.77 -3.32
N ARG A 115 -5.71 24.67 -3.59
CA ARG A 115 -4.32 24.71 -4.08
C ARG A 115 -4.28 25.07 -5.57
N SER A 116 -3.26 25.87 -5.94
CA SER A 116 -2.92 26.32 -7.30
C SER A 116 -2.85 25.16 -8.31
N PRO A 117 -2.94 25.44 -9.64
CA PRO A 117 -2.75 24.43 -10.66
C PRO A 117 -1.43 23.71 -10.40
N TRP A 118 -1.50 22.40 -10.21
CA TRP A 118 -0.33 21.56 -10.00
C TRP A 118 0.58 21.68 -11.23
N GLU A 119 1.87 21.91 -10.99
CA GLU A 119 2.88 21.81 -12.04
C GLU A 119 3.23 20.33 -12.23
N GLU A 120 3.21 19.90 -13.48
CA GLU A 120 3.59 18.55 -13.85
C GLU A 120 5.10 18.37 -13.59
N PRO A 121 5.53 17.41 -12.76
CA PRO A 121 6.94 17.24 -12.46
C PRO A 121 7.70 16.75 -13.68
N GLU A 122 8.97 17.13 -13.79
CA GLU A 122 9.84 16.58 -14.83
C GLU A 122 10.02 15.06 -14.67
N PRO A 123 10.19 14.31 -15.77
CA PRO A 123 10.50 12.88 -15.71
C PRO A 123 11.68 12.59 -14.78
N LEU A 124 11.52 11.64 -13.86
CA LEU A 124 12.54 11.32 -12.85
C LEU A 124 13.88 10.86 -13.46
N PHE A 125 13.80 10.17 -14.60
CA PHE A 125 14.94 9.64 -15.32
C PHE A 125 14.65 9.59 -16.83
N ARG A 126 15.69 9.32 -17.62
CA ARG A 126 15.55 9.06 -19.06
C ARG A 126 16.27 7.76 -19.38
N THR A 127 15.57 6.84 -20.04
CA THR A 127 16.16 5.56 -20.45
C THR A 127 16.85 5.73 -21.80
N PRO A 128 18.13 5.36 -21.95
CA PRO A 128 18.82 5.46 -23.23
C PRO A 128 18.19 4.51 -24.28
N PRO A 129 18.10 4.92 -25.55
CA PRO A 129 17.48 4.11 -26.61
C PRO A 129 18.07 2.70 -26.72
N GLU A 130 19.38 2.56 -26.53
CA GLU A 130 20.07 1.26 -26.59
C GLU A 130 19.60 0.29 -25.49
N ALA A 131 19.25 0.80 -24.31
CA ALA A 131 18.70 -0.03 -23.24
C ALA A 131 17.24 -0.42 -23.51
N ILE A 132 16.47 0.46 -24.15
CA ILE A 132 15.12 0.16 -24.63
C ILE A 132 15.18 -0.94 -25.70
N ASP A 133 16.05 -0.80 -26.70
CA ASP A 133 16.22 -1.78 -27.78
C ASP A 133 16.58 -3.17 -27.26
N ARG A 134 17.44 -3.25 -26.23
CA ARG A 134 17.78 -4.53 -25.58
C ARG A 134 16.56 -5.16 -24.91
N LEU A 135 15.75 -4.38 -24.18
CA LEU A 135 14.52 -4.85 -23.56
C LEU A 135 13.50 -5.34 -24.61
N VAL A 136 13.30 -4.56 -25.69
CA VAL A 136 12.38 -4.90 -26.78
C VAL A 136 12.78 -6.22 -27.44
N ARG A 137 14.08 -6.47 -27.61
CA ARG A 137 14.62 -7.74 -28.15
C ARG A 137 14.63 -8.89 -27.16
N GLY A 138 14.23 -8.68 -25.91
CA GLY A 138 14.25 -9.69 -24.86
C GLY A 138 15.67 -10.16 -24.51
N LEU A 139 16.66 -9.27 -24.63
CA LEU A 139 18.05 -9.57 -24.30
C LEU A 139 18.33 -9.10 -22.86
N PRO A 140 18.35 -9.99 -21.86
CA PRO A 140 18.61 -9.61 -20.47
C PRO A 140 20.03 -9.06 -20.33
N ALA A 141 20.17 -7.97 -19.58
CA ALA A 141 21.47 -7.42 -19.23
C ALA A 141 22.15 -8.24 -18.12
N GLY A 142 21.36 -9.00 -17.36
CA GLY A 142 21.79 -9.72 -16.16
C GLY A 142 21.65 -8.86 -14.90
N ALA A 143 21.84 -9.50 -13.75
CA ALA A 143 21.83 -8.83 -12.45
C ALA A 143 23.12 -8.02 -12.25
N GLY A 144 22.96 -6.72 -12.01
CA GLY A 144 24.00 -5.75 -11.73
C GLY A 144 23.88 -5.13 -10.33
N PRO A 145 24.48 -3.93 -10.12
CA PRO A 145 24.57 -3.29 -8.81
C PRO A 145 23.23 -2.99 -8.14
N LEU A 146 22.22 -2.49 -8.88
CA LEU A 146 20.91 -2.16 -8.29
C LEU A 146 20.10 -3.41 -7.98
N THR A 147 20.21 -4.44 -8.82
CA THR A 147 19.63 -5.76 -8.50
C THR A 147 20.24 -6.32 -7.22
N ALA A 148 21.57 -6.21 -7.07
CA ALA A 148 22.28 -6.67 -5.87
C ALA A 148 21.92 -5.86 -4.63
N GLU A 149 21.80 -4.53 -4.75
CA GLU A 149 21.34 -3.65 -3.66
C GLU A 149 19.95 -4.06 -3.17
N PHE A 150 19.00 -4.23 -4.10
CA PHE A 150 17.64 -4.62 -3.74
C PHE A 150 17.59 -6.02 -3.11
N ALA A 151 18.30 -6.98 -3.71
CA ALA A 151 18.40 -8.35 -3.19
C ALA A 151 19.09 -8.41 -1.81
N ALA A 152 19.94 -7.44 -1.47
CA ALA A 152 20.60 -7.37 -0.18
C ALA A 152 19.71 -6.80 0.94
N ARG A 153 18.49 -6.33 0.69
CA ARG A 153 17.62 -5.86 1.76
C ARG A 153 17.09 -7.00 2.62
N ASP A 154 17.01 -6.82 3.93
CA ASP A 154 16.60 -7.88 4.86
C ASP A 154 15.15 -8.33 4.66
N ASP A 155 14.26 -7.40 4.29
CA ASP A 155 12.86 -7.66 3.96
C ASP A 155 12.73 -8.50 2.68
N VAL A 156 13.45 -8.14 1.62
CA VAL A 156 13.53 -8.89 0.35
C VAL A 156 14.07 -10.30 0.57
N ARG A 157 15.15 -10.44 1.35
CA ARG A 157 15.78 -11.74 1.64
C ARG A 157 14.85 -12.67 2.42
N ARG A 158 14.09 -12.16 3.38
CA ARG A 158 13.14 -12.97 4.18
C ARG A 158 11.97 -13.50 3.36
N ILE A 159 11.48 -12.69 2.42
CA ILE A 159 10.34 -13.05 1.57
C ILE A 159 10.78 -13.95 0.39
N GLY A 160 12.04 -13.85 -0.03
CA GLY A 160 12.59 -14.67 -1.11
C GLY A 160 12.13 -14.22 -2.50
N VAL A 161 11.84 -12.94 -2.68
CA VAL A 161 11.35 -12.33 -3.94
C VAL A 161 12.28 -12.65 -5.11
N MET A 162 13.59 -12.48 -4.88
CA MET A 162 14.64 -12.75 -5.87
C MET A 162 15.11 -14.21 -5.87
N ALA A 163 14.56 -15.06 -5.00
CA ALA A 163 14.89 -16.49 -4.92
C ALA A 163 14.00 -17.37 -5.82
N GLN A 164 12.97 -16.78 -6.43
CA GLN A 164 12.15 -17.46 -7.43
C GLN A 164 12.98 -17.66 -8.72
N GLY A 165 13.00 -18.89 -9.25
CA GLY A 165 13.88 -19.28 -10.37
C GLY A 165 13.58 -18.59 -11.71
N ASP A 166 14.51 -18.75 -12.66
CA ASP A 166 14.52 -18.26 -14.06
C ASP A 166 13.95 -16.85 -14.29
N LEU A 167 14.35 -15.89 -13.45
CA LEU A 167 14.08 -14.48 -13.68
C LEU A 167 15.05 -13.91 -14.72
N SER A 168 14.52 -13.46 -15.86
CA SER A 168 15.30 -12.64 -16.79
C SER A 168 15.39 -11.22 -16.26
N VAL A 169 16.61 -10.74 -15.98
CA VAL A 169 16.85 -9.42 -15.40
C VAL A 169 17.35 -8.45 -16.46
N HIS A 170 16.65 -7.32 -16.60
CA HIS A 170 17.04 -6.18 -17.43
C HIS A 170 17.35 -5.00 -16.50
N GLU A 171 18.63 -4.72 -16.27
CA GLU A 171 19.05 -3.63 -15.41
C GLU A 171 19.30 -2.31 -16.18
N PHE A 172 18.94 -1.20 -15.54
CA PHE A 172 19.05 0.18 -16.00
C PHE A 172 19.66 1.04 -14.89
N ASP A 173 20.09 2.26 -15.22
CA ASP A 173 20.69 3.16 -14.22
C ASP A 173 19.69 3.66 -13.16
N TRP A 174 18.38 3.54 -13.43
CA TRP A 174 17.30 3.95 -12.53
C TRP A 174 16.70 2.79 -11.71
N GLY A 175 17.04 1.54 -12.04
CA GLY A 175 16.39 0.36 -11.46
C GLY A 175 16.53 -0.88 -12.33
N PHE A 176 15.62 -1.84 -12.18
CA PHE A 176 15.67 -3.06 -12.97
C PHE A 176 14.27 -3.62 -13.24
N VAL A 177 14.19 -4.45 -14.27
CA VAL A 177 12.98 -5.17 -14.66
C VAL A 177 13.25 -6.65 -14.59
N THR A 178 12.40 -7.39 -13.89
CA THR A 178 12.42 -8.86 -13.94
C THR A 178 11.26 -9.34 -14.81
N GLU A 179 11.54 -10.28 -15.70
CA GLU A 179 10.51 -10.95 -16.49
C GLU A 179 10.34 -12.40 -16.00
N SER A 180 9.08 -12.77 -15.73
CA SER A 180 8.70 -14.13 -15.30
C SER A 180 7.27 -14.47 -15.74
N ALA A 181 7.08 -15.65 -16.35
CA ALA A 181 5.77 -16.28 -16.56
C ALA A 181 4.62 -15.33 -16.96
N GLY A 182 4.81 -14.52 -18.00
CA GLY A 182 3.76 -13.62 -18.50
C GLY A 182 3.71 -12.24 -17.85
N ALA A 183 4.60 -11.91 -16.91
CA ALA A 183 4.63 -10.61 -16.25
C ALA A 183 6.00 -9.91 -16.34
N TRP A 184 5.96 -8.58 -16.29
CA TRP A 184 7.13 -7.73 -16.07
C TRP A 184 6.97 -7.01 -14.72
N ASN A 185 7.97 -7.15 -13.86
CA ASN A 185 8.02 -6.43 -12.59
C ASN A 185 9.06 -5.32 -12.69
N PHE A 186 8.64 -4.08 -12.45
CA PHE A 186 9.48 -2.89 -12.54
C PHE A 186 9.84 -2.40 -11.15
N TYR A 187 11.13 -2.43 -10.84
CA TYR A 187 11.68 -1.96 -9.58
C TYR A 187 12.41 -0.63 -9.85
N VAL A 188 12.02 0.45 -9.17
CA VAL A 188 12.64 1.78 -9.31
C VAL A 188 13.41 2.13 -8.04
N ALA A 189 14.68 2.48 -8.18
CA ALA A 189 15.61 2.55 -7.04
C ALA A 189 15.21 3.56 -5.97
N GLU A 190 14.90 4.77 -6.41
CA GLU A 190 14.48 5.86 -5.53
C GLU A 190 13.20 5.52 -4.76
N VAL A 191 12.33 4.68 -5.30
CA VAL A 191 11.08 4.28 -4.65
C VAL A 191 11.33 3.32 -3.49
N TRP A 192 12.09 2.24 -3.70
CA TRP A 192 12.36 1.31 -2.61
C TRP A 192 13.25 1.94 -1.53
N ARG A 193 14.09 2.91 -1.90
CA ARG A 193 14.93 3.68 -0.96
C ARG A 193 14.11 4.66 -0.12
N ALA A 194 13.09 5.31 -0.70
CA ALA A 194 12.19 6.21 0.02
C ALA A 194 11.25 5.50 1.00
N GLY A 195 11.13 4.17 0.88
CA GLY A 195 10.20 3.37 1.66
C GLY A 195 8.99 2.96 0.81
N THR A 196 8.38 1.85 1.18
CA THR A 196 7.42 1.14 0.32
C THR A 196 5.97 1.50 0.65
N VAL A 197 5.71 1.96 1.87
CA VAL A 197 4.38 2.29 2.37
C VAL A 197 3.88 3.60 1.75
N GLY A 198 2.72 3.57 1.10
CA GLY A 198 2.07 4.74 0.49
C GLY A 198 2.53 5.08 -0.93
N TYR A 199 3.77 4.76 -1.32
CA TYR A 199 4.25 5.05 -2.67
C TYR A 199 3.60 4.16 -3.75
N PHE A 200 3.18 2.93 -3.44
CA PHE A 200 2.49 2.07 -4.43
C PHE A 200 1.10 2.57 -4.80
N GLU A 201 0.31 3.02 -3.83
CA GLU A 201 -0.98 3.65 -4.11
C GLU A 201 -0.79 4.86 -5.03
N ARG A 202 0.23 5.68 -4.75
CA ARG A 202 0.60 6.81 -5.61
C ARG A 202 1.04 6.37 -7.01
N PHE A 203 1.70 5.22 -7.17
CA PHE A 203 2.02 4.68 -8.49
C PHE A 203 0.80 4.21 -9.27
N LEU A 204 -0.17 3.57 -8.60
CA LEU A 204 -1.43 3.19 -9.22
C LEU A 204 -2.25 4.42 -9.62
N ASP A 205 -2.26 5.47 -8.79
CA ASP A 205 -2.90 6.74 -9.12
C ASP A 205 -2.16 7.47 -10.25
N ALA A 206 -0.83 7.36 -10.31
CA ALA A 206 -0.03 7.85 -11.43
C ALA A 206 -0.37 7.12 -12.74
N TRP A 207 -0.55 5.80 -12.69
CA TRP A 207 -1.00 5.00 -13.83
C TRP A 207 -2.39 5.41 -14.31
N LYS A 208 -3.37 5.49 -13.40
CA LYS A 208 -4.75 5.88 -13.72
C LYS A 208 -4.82 7.29 -14.32
N SER A 209 -4.01 8.23 -13.79
CA SER A 209 -3.95 9.61 -14.27
C SER A 209 -3.10 9.79 -15.54
N ALA A 210 -2.21 8.86 -15.87
CA ALA A 210 -1.33 8.95 -17.05
C ALA A 210 -2.09 9.00 -18.38
N PHE A 211 -3.32 8.48 -18.40
CA PHE A 211 -4.19 8.47 -19.59
C PHE A 211 -5.35 9.47 -19.48
N GLY A 212 -5.34 10.32 -18.45
CA GLY A 212 -6.28 11.43 -18.25
C GLY A 212 -6.03 12.61 -19.19
N ALA A 213 -6.61 13.77 -18.88
CA ALA A 213 -6.46 14.96 -19.72
C ALA A 213 -4.99 15.44 -19.73
N VAL A 214 -4.31 15.22 -20.85
CA VAL A 214 -2.91 15.63 -21.09
C VAL A 214 -2.85 17.16 -21.26
N PRO A 215 -1.88 17.86 -20.65
CA PRO A 215 -1.63 19.27 -20.94
C PRO A 215 -1.40 19.49 -22.44
N ILE A 216 -1.87 20.63 -22.96
CA ILE A 216 -1.99 20.95 -24.40
C ILE A 216 -0.67 20.78 -25.19
N ASP A 217 0.50 20.85 -24.53
CA ASP A 217 1.83 20.83 -25.16
C ASP A 217 2.58 19.50 -25.05
N THR A 218 1.94 18.43 -24.57
CA THR A 218 2.55 17.09 -24.46
C THR A 218 1.95 16.13 -25.47
N GLU A 219 2.79 15.41 -26.21
CA GLU A 219 2.30 14.34 -27.09
C GLU A 219 1.49 13.33 -26.27
N PRO A 220 0.26 13.01 -26.70
CA PRO A 220 -0.57 12.05 -25.99
C PRO A 220 0.17 10.71 -25.90
N VAL A 221 0.18 10.13 -24.71
CA VAL A 221 0.76 8.80 -24.52
C VAL A 221 -0.21 7.77 -25.12
N PRO A 222 0.30 6.80 -25.91
CA PRO A 222 -0.52 5.69 -26.38
C PRO A 222 -1.26 5.01 -25.24
N LYS A 223 -2.57 4.78 -25.41
CA LYS A 223 -3.39 4.07 -24.43
C LYS A 223 -2.82 2.67 -24.15
N PRO A 224 -3.00 2.14 -22.93
CA PRO A 224 -2.56 0.79 -22.64
C PRO A 224 -3.34 -0.20 -23.51
N PRO A 225 -2.68 -1.21 -24.09
CA PRO A 225 -3.36 -2.26 -24.83
C PRO A 225 -4.34 -3.04 -23.93
N ALA A 226 -5.42 -3.57 -24.51
CA ALA A 226 -6.45 -4.28 -23.75
C ALA A 226 -5.95 -5.57 -23.07
N TRP A 227 -4.90 -6.20 -23.61
CA TRP A 227 -4.28 -7.41 -23.05
C TRP A 227 -3.41 -7.16 -21.81
N LEU A 228 -3.20 -5.88 -21.44
CA LEU A 228 -2.27 -5.48 -20.39
C LEU A 228 -3.03 -5.00 -19.16
N SER A 229 -2.81 -5.69 -18.03
CA SER A 229 -3.27 -5.24 -16.72
C SER A 229 -2.10 -4.76 -15.86
N VAL A 230 -2.40 -3.89 -14.90
CA VAL A 230 -1.43 -3.34 -13.95
C VAL A 230 -1.85 -3.67 -12.54
N GLU A 231 -0.92 -4.22 -11.77
CA GLU A 231 -1.09 -4.56 -10.37
C GLU A 231 -0.11 -3.74 -9.52
N ASP A 232 -0.50 -3.39 -8.30
CA ASP A 232 0.48 -3.02 -7.29
C ASP A 232 1.24 -4.29 -6.92
N GLY A 233 2.54 -4.31 -7.17
CA GLY A 233 3.37 -5.48 -6.89
C GLY A 233 3.54 -5.74 -5.40
N ILE A 234 2.57 -5.44 -4.54
CA ILE A 234 2.55 -5.80 -3.11
C ILE A 234 2.78 -7.31 -2.98
N ALA A 235 2.12 -8.12 -3.83
CA ALA A 235 2.34 -9.57 -3.90
C ALA A 235 3.76 -9.97 -4.38
N SER A 236 4.46 -9.09 -5.10
CA SER A 236 5.81 -9.29 -5.66
C SER A 236 6.88 -8.39 -5.01
N PHE A 237 6.53 -7.79 -3.87
CA PHE A 237 7.31 -6.91 -3.04
C PHE A 237 8.01 -5.74 -3.76
N SER A 238 7.38 -4.57 -3.72
CA SER A 238 7.97 -3.29 -4.11
C SER A 238 8.20 -2.99 -5.58
N CYS A 239 7.34 -3.53 -6.45
CA CYS A 239 7.36 -3.23 -7.87
C CYS A 239 6.02 -2.74 -8.41
N ILE A 240 6.04 -2.15 -9.60
CA ILE A 240 4.86 -2.09 -10.46
C ILE A 240 4.87 -3.36 -11.30
N ARG A 241 3.74 -4.05 -11.38
CA ARG A 241 3.65 -5.29 -12.14
C ARG A 241 2.73 -5.11 -13.33
N LEU A 242 3.26 -5.36 -14.53
CA LEU A 242 2.49 -5.46 -15.77
C LEU A 242 2.25 -6.94 -16.06
N VAL A 243 0.98 -7.35 -16.09
CA VAL A 243 0.58 -8.73 -16.35
C VAL A 243 -0.02 -8.83 -17.75
N ARG A 244 0.45 -9.82 -18.52
CA ARG A 244 -0.14 -10.18 -19.81
C ARG A 244 -1.31 -11.12 -19.62
N GLU A 245 -2.38 -10.91 -20.36
CA GLU A 245 -3.40 -11.94 -20.54
C GLU A 245 -2.82 -13.14 -21.32
N SER A 246 -3.18 -14.35 -20.88
CA SER A 246 -2.67 -15.62 -21.42
C SER A 246 -2.86 -15.73 -22.94
N GLY A 247 -1.80 -16.12 -23.68
CA GLY A 247 -1.88 -16.43 -25.10
C GLY A 247 -1.31 -15.37 -26.05
N HIS A 248 -0.77 -14.28 -25.52
CA HIS A 248 -0.05 -13.27 -26.29
C HIS A 248 1.43 -13.20 -25.87
N ASP A 249 2.33 -13.49 -26.81
CA ASP A 249 3.77 -13.21 -26.72
C ASP A 249 4.19 -12.64 -28.08
N SER A 250 3.72 -11.43 -28.35
CA SER A 250 3.98 -10.74 -29.61
C SER A 250 5.16 -9.77 -29.44
N PRO A 251 6.09 -9.67 -30.42
CA PRO A 251 7.13 -8.63 -30.44
C PRO A 251 6.58 -7.21 -30.23
N THR A 252 5.33 -6.97 -30.63
CA THR A 252 4.63 -5.68 -30.45
C THR A 252 4.37 -5.34 -28.98
N GLU A 253 4.24 -6.33 -28.10
CA GLU A 253 4.01 -6.11 -26.67
C GLU A 253 5.26 -5.58 -25.99
N ARG A 254 6.40 -6.26 -26.23
CA ARG A 254 7.71 -5.80 -25.75
C ARG A 254 8.04 -4.42 -26.29
N GLN A 255 7.66 -4.14 -27.54
CA GLN A 255 7.83 -2.82 -28.13
C GLN A 255 7.05 -1.75 -27.35
N TRP A 256 5.77 -1.98 -27.03
CA TRP A 256 4.99 -1.05 -26.21
C TRP A 256 5.58 -0.89 -24.80
N VAL A 257 5.97 -1.99 -24.16
CA VAL A 257 6.60 -1.97 -22.83
C VAL A 257 7.90 -1.16 -22.83
N GLY A 258 8.74 -1.32 -23.85
CA GLY A 258 10.00 -0.57 -23.97
C GLY A 258 9.79 0.90 -24.34
N GLU A 259 9.16 1.15 -25.48
CA GLU A 259 9.10 2.48 -26.13
C GLU A 259 8.03 3.39 -25.54
N VAL A 260 6.98 2.84 -24.93
CA VAL A 260 5.92 3.63 -24.29
C VAL A 260 6.06 3.59 -22.78
N PHE A 261 6.06 2.40 -22.19
CA PHE A 261 6.05 2.30 -20.73
C PHE A 261 7.36 2.74 -20.10
N VAL A 262 8.48 2.09 -20.43
CA VAL A 262 9.80 2.39 -19.83
C VAL A 262 10.35 3.74 -20.29
N ALA A 263 10.13 4.12 -21.55
CA ALA A 263 10.70 5.36 -22.09
C ALA A 263 9.93 6.62 -21.69
N ARG A 264 8.60 6.55 -21.51
CA ARG A 264 7.74 7.73 -21.36
C ARG A 264 6.91 7.72 -20.08
N LEU A 265 6.22 6.62 -19.78
CA LEU A 265 5.28 6.56 -18.65
C LEU A 265 5.97 6.42 -17.30
N LEU A 266 6.79 5.38 -17.15
CA LEU A 266 7.42 5.03 -15.88
C LEU A 266 8.24 6.20 -15.29
N PRO A 267 9.03 6.97 -16.06
CA PRO A 267 9.74 8.14 -15.53
C PRO A 267 8.83 9.22 -14.93
N LEU A 268 7.72 9.54 -15.61
CA LEU A 268 6.74 10.52 -15.14
C LEU A 268 5.98 9.99 -13.93
N MET A 269 5.54 8.72 -13.99
CA MET A 269 4.86 8.07 -12.88
C MET A 269 5.72 8.05 -11.62
N ALA A 270 7.02 7.76 -11.76
CA ALA A 270 7.96 7.78 -10.65
C ALA A 270 8.14 9.18 -10.06
N ALA A 271 8.22 10.21 -10.90
CA ALA A 271 8.29 11.60 -10.44
C ALA A 271 7.03 12.02 -9.67
N ARG A 272 5.83 11.69 -10.19
CA ARG A 272 4.55 11.97 -9.52
C ARG A 272 4.41 11.23 -8.20
N ALA A 273 4.84 9.96 -8.16
CA ALA A 273 4.78 9.14 -6.97
C ALA A 273 5.71 9.67 -5.87
N LEU A 274 6.94 10.05 -6.22
CA LEU A 274 7.95 10.55 -5.27
C LEU A 274 7.72 12.00 -4.83
N THR A 275 7.01 12.80 -5.61
CA THR A 275 6.69 14.19 -5.24
C THR A 275 5.59 14.20 -4.17
N GLU A 276 5.96 14.35 -2.89
CA GLU A 276 5.05 14.27 -1.74
C GLU A 276 3.78 15.13 -1.89
N ASN A 277 3.94 16.34 -2.45
CA ASN A 277 2.87 17.30 -2.65
C ASN A 277 2.15 17.20 -4.00
N TYR A 278 2.53 16.24 -4.86
CA TYR A 278 1.84 16.05 -6.13
C TYR A 278 0.45 15.49 -5.89
N VAL A 279 -0.54 16.15 -6.49
CA VAL A 279 -1.95 15.81 -6.37
C VAL A 279 -2.38 15.16 -7.68
N PHE A 280 -2.74 13.88 -7.64
CA PHE A 280 -3.28 13.21 -8.81
C PHE A 280 -4.63 13.82 -9.18
N PRO A 281 -4.82 14.25 -10.44
CA PRO A 281 -6.09 14.78 -10.86
C PRO A 281 -7.18 13.70 -10.71
N LEU A 282 -8.29 14.08 -10.06
CA LEU A 282 -9.49 13.25 -9.93
C LEU A 282 -10.12 13.09 -11.32
N HIS A 283 -9.65 12.13 -12.10
CA HIS A 283 -10.37 11.70 -13.29
C HIS A 283 -11.30 10.54 -12.91
N TRP A 284 -12.57 10.74 -13.23
CA TRP A 284 -13.72 9.93 -12.84
C TRP A 284 -13.47 8.43 -12.99
N HIS A 285 -13.96 7.67 -12.01
CA HIS A 285 -14.42 6.31 -12.24
C HIS A 285 -15.53 6.39 -13.31
N ALA A 286 -15.15 6.38 -14.57
CA ALA A 286 -16.03 5.92 -15.63
C ALA A 286 -15.78 4.42 -15.75
N GLU A 287 -16.85 3.68 -15.50
CA GLU A 287 -17.02 2.25 -15.73
C GLU A 287 -16.41 1.75 -17.05
#